data_AF-A0A1Y9H2L6-F1
#
_entry.id   AF-A0A1Y9H2L6-F1
#
_cell.length_a   1.000
_cell.length_b   1.000
_cell.length_c   1.000
_cell.angle_alpha   90.00
_cell.angle_beta   90.00
_cell.angle_gamma   90.00
#
_symmetry.space_group_name_H-M   'P 1'
#
loop_
_entity.id
_entity.type
_entity.pdbx_description
1 polymer ?
#
loop_
_entity_poly.entity_id
_entity_poly.type
_entity_poly.pdbx_seq_one_letter_code
_entity_poly.pdbx_strand_id
1 'polypeptide(L)'
;MTTLLQNINDEVFRTYIFWVAVLVVKMLVMSVLTGRQRFRKKVFANPEDLKPSKKGTAQPKFDDPDVERVRRAHRNDLENILPFFAIGFMYMLTNPEPFIAINLFRAVAVARILHTLVYAVVVVPQPARGLSWGVAYAATAYMAVKTALYFL
;
A
#
# COMPACT_ATOMS: atom_id res chain seq x y z
N MET A 1 -23.66 -1.91 -28.62
CA MET A 1 -22.66 -1.42 -27.66
C MET A 1 -22.15 -2.62 -26.88
N THR A 2 -20.93 -3.09 -27.16
CA THR A 2 -20.21 -3.93 -26.18
C THR A 2 -20.08 -3.13 -24.90
N THR A 3 -20.50 -3.71 -23.79
CA THR A 3 -20.38 -3.02 -22.49
C THR A 3 -18.89 -2.91 -22.15
N LEU A 4 -18.44 -1.80 -21.54
CA LEU A 4 -17.02 -1.57 -21.23
C LEU A 4 -16.37 -2.74 -20.47
N LEU A 5 -17.16 -3.43 -19.64
CA LEU A 5 -16.73 -4.61 -18.88
C LEU A 5 -16.49 -5.85 -19.76
N GLN A 6 -17.21 -6.00 -20.87
CA GLN A 6 -17.02 -7.12 -21.81
C GLN A 6 -15.71 -7.00 -22.61
N ASN A 7 -15.10 -5.81 -22.65
CA ASN A 7 -13.85 -5.57 -23.36
C ASN A 7 -12.61 -5.76 -22.48
N ILE A 8 -12.76 -6.12 -21.21
CA ILE A 8 -11.62 -6.38 -20.33
C ILE A 8 -10.97 -7.70 -20.74
N ASN A 9 -9.67 -7.66 -20.99
CA ASN A 9 -8.89 -8.87 -21.22
C ASN A 9 -8.82 -9.74 -19.95
N ASP A 10 -9.18 -11.03 -20.07
CA ASP A 10 -9.22 -11.99 -18.96
C ASP A 10 -7.89 -12.14 -18.22
N GLU A 11 -6.77 -12.14 -18.95
CA GLU A 11 -5.43 -12.29 -18.37
C GLU A 11 -5.04 -11.06 -17.55
N VAL A 12 -5.33 -9.87 -18.08
CA VAL A 12 -5.12 -8.59 -17.40
C VAL A 12 -5.96 -8.53 -16.12
N PHE A 13 -7.24 -8.93 -16.21
CA PHE A 13 -8.15 -8.94 -15.06
C PHE A 13 -7.68 -9.90 -13.96
N ARG A 14 -7.34 -11.14 -14.30
CA ARG A 14 -6.82 -12.13 -13.33
C ARG A 14 -5.55 -11.62 -12.65
N THR A 15 -4.64 -11.02 -13.42
CA THR A 15 -3.41 -10.45 -12.90
C THR A 15 -3.69 -9.30 -11.93
N TYR A 16 -4.59 -8.39 -12.31
CA TYR A 16 -5.01 -7.28 -11.46
C TYR A 16 -5.57 -7.79 -10.12
N ILE A 17 -6.55 -8.69 -10.16
CA ILE A 17 -7.19 -9.23 -8.96
C ILE A 17 -6.18 -9.93 -8.04
N PHE A 18 -5.27 -10.72 -8.61
CA PHE A 18 -4.22 -11.39 -7.84
C PHE A 18 -3.35 -10.38 -7.07
N TRP A 19 -2.82 -9.36 -7.76
CA TRP A 19 -1.94 -8.37 -7.12
C TRP A 19 -2.67 -7.46 -6.14
N VAL A 20 -3.93 -7.11 -6.42
CA VAL A 20 -4.79 -6.39 -5.47
C VAL A 20 -4.97 -7.22 -4.19
N ALA A 21 -5.31 -8.50 -4.31
CA ALA A 21 -5.47 -9.37 -3.15
C ALA A 21 -4.18 -9.48 -2.32
N VAL A 22 -3.02 -9.64 -2.97
CA VAL A 22 -1.71 -9.65 -2.30
C VAL A 22 -1.46 -8.34 -1.55
N LEU A 23 -1.76 -7.19 -2.16
CA LEU A 23 -1.56 -5.89 -1.52
C LEU A 23 -2.54 -5.65 -0.36
N VAL A 24 -3.78 -6.15 -0.45
CA VAL A 24 -4.73 -6.14 0.67
C VAL A 24 -4.19 -6.95 1.84
N VAL A 25 -3.73 -8.19 1.60
CA VAL A 25 -3.11 -9.02 2.64
C VAL A 25 -1.93 -8.30 3.28
N LYS A 26 -1.07 -7.67 2.47
CA LYS A 26 0.06 -6.86 2.96
C LYS A 26 -0.39 -5.71 3.87
N MET A 27 -1.46 -5.00 3.52
CA MET A 27 -2.01 -3.91 4.35
C MET A 27 -2.59 -4.45 5.68
N LEU A 28 -3.27 -5.60 5.66
CA LEU A 28 -3.73 -6.27 6.89
C LEU A 28 -2.55 -6.62 7.80
N VAL A 29 -1.47 -7.15 7.25
CA VAL A 29 -0.23 -7.45 7.99
C VAL A 29 0.37 -6.18 8.63
N MET A 30 0.30 -5.02 7.97
CA MET A 30 0.79 -3.74 8.53
C MET A 30 0.02 -3.30 9.79
N SER A 31 -1.28 -3.58 9.85
CA SER A 31 -2.07 -3.36 11.07
C SER A 31 -1.58 -4.23 12.22
N VAL A 32 -1.37 -5.52 11.96
CA VAL A 32 -0.85 -6.48 12.95
C VAL A 32 0.56 -6.10 13.42
N LEU A 33 1.45 -5.69 12.51
CA LEU A 33 2.80 -5.22 12.85
C LEU A 33 2.77 -3.99 13.76
N THR A 34 1.85 -3.05 13.51
CA THR A 34 1.66 -1.88 14.39
C THR A 34 1.24 -2.32 15.79
N GLY A 35 0.25 -3.21 15.89
CA GLY A 35 -0.19 -3.78 17.17
C GLY A 35 0.95 -4.48 17.92
N ARG A 36 1.68 -5.37 17.23
CA ARG A 36 2.85 -6.07 17.80
C ARG A 36 3.89 -5.09 18.34
N GLN A 37 4.15 -3.99 17.63
CA GLN A 37 5.10 -2.98 18.09
C GLN A 37 4.63 -2.27 19.36
N ARG A 38 3.34 -1.91 19.42
CA ARG A 38 2.72 -1.31 20.61
C ARG A 38 2.83 -2.23 21.82
N PHE A 39 2.46 -3.51 21.68
CA PHE A 39 2.57 -4.51 22.75
C PHE A 39 4.03 -4.74 23.18
N ARG A 40 4.96 -4.84 22.23
CA ARG A 40 6.39 -5.05 22.51
C ARG A 40 7.00 -3.90 23.31
N LYS A 41 6.63 -2.66 22.97
CA LYS A 41 7.15 -1.44 23.63
C LYS A 41 6.31 -0.99 24.82
N LYS A 42 5.14 -1.61 25.05
CA LYS A 42 4.12 -1.18 26.02
C LYS A 42 3.68 0.28 25.80
N VAL A 43 3.61 0.68 24.53
CA VAL A 43 3.22 2.03 24.11
C VAL A 43 1.84 1.98 23.49
N PHE A 44 0.85 2.45 24.24
CA PHE A 44 -0.55 2.44 23.83
C PHE A 44 -1.07 3.86 23.65
N ALA A 45 -1.96 4.01 22.68
CA ALA A 45 -2.55 5.29 22.29
C ALA A 45 -3.77 5.64 23.12
N ASN A 46 -4.42 4.65 23.71
CA ASN A 46 -5.65 4.84 24.45
C ASN A 46 -5.43 4.53 25.93
N PRO A 47 -6.08 5.26 26.85
CA PRO A 47 -5.89 5.09 28.29
C PRO A 47 -6.38 3.73 28.81
N GLU A 48 -7.39 3.11 28.19
CA GLU A 48 -7.92 1.80 28.57
C GLU A 48 -6.95 0.64 28.34
N ASP A 49 -6.05 0.78 27.37
CA ASP A 49 -5.03 -0.22 27.04
C ASP A 49 -3.81 -0.14 27.99
N LEU A 50 -3.72 0.94 28.77
CA LEU A 50 -2.61 1.18 29.67
C LEU A 50 -2.81 0.41 30.98
N LYS A 51 -1.89 -0.53 31.26
CA LYS A 51 -1.86 -1.16 32.57
C LYS A 51 -1.53 -0.10 33.64
N PRO A 52 -2.25 -0.06 34.77
CA PRO A 52 -1.88 0.80 35.89
C PRO A 52 -0.43 0.48 36.31
N SER A 53 0.40 1.51 36.33
CA SER A 53 1.82 1.38 36.70
C SER A 53 1.96 1.55 38.21
N LYS A 54 2.95 0.87 38.81
CA LYS A 54 3.33 1.07 40.22
C LYS A 54 3.76 2.52 40.54
N LYS A 55 4.01 3.36 39.53
CA LYS A 55 4.39 4.77 39.64
C LYS A 55 3.27 5.77 39.30
N GLY A 56 2.01 5.32 39.17
CA GLY A 56 0.85 6.17 38.87
C GLY A 56 0.10 5.78 37.58
N THR A 57 -0.87 6.59 37.18
CA THR A 57 -1.65 6.40 35.95
C THR A 57 -0.71 6.52 34.75
N ALA A 58 -0.51 5.41 34.02
CA ALA A 58 0.24 5.43 32.78
C ALA A 58 -0.49 6.34 31.78
N GLN A 59 0.25 7.22 31.09
CA GLN A 59 -0.30 8.18 30.15
C GLN A 59 -0.18 7.66 28.72
N PRO A 60 -1.16 7.93 27.84
CA PRO A 60 -1.09 7.58 26.43
C PRO A 60 0.16 8.15 25.78
N LYS A 61 0.82 7.34 24.95
CA LYS A 61 2.05 7.75 24.27
C LYS A 61 1.93 7.52 22.76
N PHE A 62 2.18 8.58 22.00
CA PHE A 62 1.96 8.65 20.54
C PHE A 62 3.24 8.84 19.73
N ASP A 63 4.36 9.12 20.39
CA ASP A 63 5.61 9.59 19.78
C ASP A 63 6.70 8.51 19.76
N ASP A 64 6.38 7.25 20.06
CA ASP A 64 7.38 6.18 19.99
C ASP A 64 7.89 6.03 18.54
N PRO A 65 9.20 6.23 18.30
CA PRO A 65 9.75 6.28 16.95
C PRO A 65 9.53 5.00 16.14
N ASP A 66 9.50 3.84 16.81
CA ASP A 66 9.33 2.56 16.14
C ASP A 66 7.86 2.30 15.79
N VAL A 67 6.92 2.62 16.69
CA VAL A 67 5.47 2.55 16.39
C VAL A 67 5.12 3.52 15.26
N GLU A 68 5.57 4.77 15.33
CA GLU A 68 5.29 5.77 14.31
C GLU A 68 5.97 5.47 12.97
N ARG A 69 7.09 4.74 12.96
CA ARG A 69 7.69 4.24 11.71
C ARG A 69 6.75 3.27 10.99
N VAL A 70 6.22 2.26 11.69
CA VAL A 70 5.28 1.30 11.08
C VAL A 70 3.99 1.99 10.66
N ARG A 71 3.47 2.94 11.47
CA ARG A 71 2.27 3.71 11.12
C ARG A 71 2.47 4.59 9.89
N ARG A 72 3.62 5.25 9.74
CA ARG A 72 3.94 6.02 8.52
C ARG A 72 4.06 5.12 7.30
N ALA A 73 4.63 3.93 7.45
CA ALA A 73 4.66 2.95 6.35
C ALA A 73 3.24 2.53 5.95
N HIS A 74 2.37 2.23 6.91
CA HIS A 74 0.98 1.85 6.65
C HIS A 74 0.16 3.03 6.07
N ARG A 75 0.37 4.26 6.54
CA ARG A 75 -0.25 5.45 5.94
C ARG A 75 0.15 5.61 4.48
N ASN A 76 1.44 5.46 4.18
CA ASN A 76 1.91 5.55 2.80
C ASN A 76 1.29 4.45 1.92
N ASP A 77 1.00 3.27 2.46
CA ASP A 77 0.23 2.25 1.73
C ASP A 77 -1.17 2.72 1.40
N LEU A 78 -1.90 3.31 2.36
CA LEU A 78 -3.23 3.86 2.09
C LEU A 78 -3.19 4.94 1.00
N GLU A 79 -2.19 5.83 1.06
CA GLU A 79 -2.03 6.94 0.11
C GLU A 79 -1.64 6.49 -1.31
N ASN A 80 -1.09 5.29 -1.50
CA ASN A 80 -0.57 4.84 -2.81
C ASN A 80 -1.30 3.61 -3.37
N ILE A 81 -1.62 2.63 -2.52
CA ILE A 81 -2.27 1.39 -2.92
C ILE A 81 -3.75 1.62 -3.24
N LEU A 82 -4.45 2.48 -2.48
CA LEU A 82 -5.87 2.76 -2.76
C LEU A 82 -6.06 3.49 -4.10
N PRO A 83 -5.27 4.52 -4.46
CA PRO A 83 -5.30 5.08 -5.81
C PRO A 83 -4.96 4.04 -6.89
N PHE A 84 -4.01 3.14 -6.63
CA PHE A 84 -3.70 2.04 -7.55
C PHE A 84 -4.90 1.11 -7.78
N PHE A 85 -5.65 0.75 -6.74
CA PHE A 85 -6.87 -0.05 -6.90
C PHE A 85 -7.91 0.68 -7.76
N ALA A 86 -8.15 1.95 -7.50
CA ALA A 86 -9.10 2.72 -8.28
C ALA A 86 -8.66 2.83 -9.76
N ILE A 87 -7.43 3.26 -10.00
CA ILE A 87 -6.98 3.54 -11.37
C ILE A 87 -6.61 2.29 -12.15
N GLY A 88 -6.11 1.24 -11.49
CA GLY A 88 -5.84 -0.04 -12.14
C GLY A 88 -7.11 -0.67 -12.68
N PHE A 89 -8.21 -0.58 -11.93
CA PHE A 89 -9.53 -1.00 -12.42
C PHE A 89 -9.98 -0.18 -13.64
N MET A 90 -9.93 1.15 -13.55
CA MET A 90 -10.35 2.01 -14.67
C MET A 90 -9.46 1.86 -15.90
N TYR A 91 -8.16 1.62 -15.72
CA TYR A 91 -7.22 1.40 -16.81
C TYR A 91 -7.55 0.14 -17.61
N MET A 92 -8.03 -0.93 -16.98
CA MET A 92 -8.49 -2.12 -17.69
C MET A 92 -9.67 -1.86 -18.64
N LEU A 93 -10.51 -0.86 -18.34
CA LEU A 93 -11.64 -0.46 -19.19
C LEU A 93 -11.20 0.21 -20.50
N THR A 94 -9.93 0.59 -20.61
CA THR A 94 -9.34 1.19 -21.83
C THR A 94 -8.86 0.15 -22.84
N ASN A 95 -9.10 -1.15 -22.58
CA ASN A 95 -8.55 -2.28 -23.33
C ASN A 95 -7.03 -2.14 -23.58
N PRO A 96 -6.23 -2.01 -22.51
CA PRO A 96 -4.80 -1.79 -22.65
C PRO A 96 -4.11 -3.04 -23.21
N GLU A 97 -2.96 -2.82 -23.83
CA GLU A 97 -2.11 -3.93 -24.28
C GLU A 97 -1.72 -4.81 -23.07
N PRO A 98 -1.95 -6.14 -23.13
CA PRO A 98 -1.80 -7.01 -21.96
C PRO A 98 -0.39 -7.01 -21.35
N PHE A 99 0.66 -7.02 -22.17
CA PHE A 99 2.03 -7.04 -21.66
C PHE A 99 2.35 -5.79 -20.83
N ILE A 100 1.95 -4.60 -21.29
CA ILE A 100 2.12 -3.35 -20.55
C ILE A 100 1.31 -3.37 -19.25
N ALA A 101 0.01 -3.72 -19.31
CA ALA A 101 -0.86 -3.70 -18.14
C ALA A 101 -0.39 -4.66 -17.03
N ILE A 102 -0.05 -5.90 -17.41
CA ILE A 102 0.45 -6.93 -16.50
C ILE A 102 1.74 -6.48 -15.81
N ASN A 103 2.67 -5.91 -16.57
CA ASN A 103 3.94 -5.45 -16.02
C ASN A 103 3.77 -4.22 -15.13
N LEU A 104 2.84 -3.31 -15.43
CA LEU A 104 2.50 -2.18 -14.54
C LEU A 104 1.96 -2.66 -13.20
N PHE A 105 1.03 -3.62 -13.19
CA PHE A 105 0.47 -4.17 -11.95
C PHE A 105 1.53 -4.87 -11.11
N ARG A 106 2.40 -5.67 -11.75
CA ARG A 106 3.56 -6.30 -11.09
C ARG A 106 4.52 -5.27 -10.52
N ALA A 107 4.87 -4.25 -11.31
CA ALA A 107 5.80 -3.20 -10.90
C ALA A 107 5.27 -2.44 -9.68
N VAL A 108 4.00 -2.02 -9.69
CA VAL A 108 3.38 -1.38 -8.52
C VAL A 108 3.43 -2.32 -7.32
N ALA A 109 2.93 -3.55 -7.46
CA ALA A 109 2.81 -4.45 -6.31
C ALA A 109 4.18 -4.79 -5.69
N VAL A 110 5.17 -5.16 -6.50
CA VAL A 110 6.53 -5.45 -6.05
C VAL A 110 7.17 -4.22 -5.42
N ALA A 111 7.05 -3.05 -6.04
CA ALA A 111 7.60 -1.81 -5.50
C ALA A 111 6.98 -1.44 -4.14
N ARG A 112 5.66 -1.64 -3.97
CA ARG A 112 4.97 -1.41 -2.69
C ARG A 112 5.37 -2.40 -1.59
N ILE A 113 5.58 -3.66 -1.94
CA ILE A 113 6.11 -4.66 -1.00
C ILE A 113 7.53 -4.29 -0.58
N LEU A 114 8.41 -3.98 -1.55
CA LEU A 114 9.78 -3.55 -1.27
C LEU A 114 9.83 -2.29 -0.42
N HIS A 115 9.01 -1.28 -0.73
CA HIS A 115 8.89 -0.06 0.06
C HIS A 115 8.55 -0.36 1.53
N THR A 116 7.62 -1.29 1.75
CA THR A 116 7.24 -1.71 3.11
C THR A 116 8.40 -2.40 3.83
N LEU A 117 9.10 -3.31 3.14
CA LEU A 117 10.23 -4.04 3.71
C LEU A 117 11.37 -3.11 4.10
N VAL A 118 11.79 -2.21 3.20
CA VAL A 118 12.92 -1.29 3.43
C VAL A 118 12.60 -0.16 4.42
N TYR A 119 11.31 0.06 4.70
CA TYR A 119 10.88 1.11 5.61
C TYR A 119 10.53 0.59 7.01
N ALA A 120 9.79 -0.51 7.12
CA ALA A 120 9.23 -0.98 8.39
C ALA A 120 9.91 -2.23 8.96
N VAL A 121 10.50 -3.09 8.11
CA VAL A 121 11.08 -4.38 8.54
C VAL A 121 12.60 -4.30 8.65
N VAL A 122 13.26 -3.91 7.56
CA VAL A 122 14.71 -3.71 7.50
C VAL A 122 14.93 -2.24 7.20
N VAL A 123 15.48 -1.49 8.16
CA VAL A 123 15.73 -0.05 7.95
C VAL A 123 16.93 0.12 7.03
N VAL A 124 16.66 0.22 5.73
CA VAL A 124 17.70 0.48 4.72
C VAL A 124 17.86 2.00 4.60
N PRO A 125 19.11 2.52 4.58
CA PRO A 125 19.34 3.94 4.33
C PRO A 125 18.73 4.38 2.98
N GLN A 126 18.50 5.68 2.84
CA GLN A 126 18.15 6.25 1.54
C GLN A 126 19.24 5.89 0.52
N PRO A 127 18.91 5.63 -0.75
CA PRO A 127 17.70 6.03 -1.48
C PRO A 127 16.65 4.91 -1.70
N ALA A 128 16.82 3.72 -1.12
CA ALA A 128 15.99 2.55 -1.43
C ALA A 128 14.47 2.80 -1.30
N ARG A 129 14.06 3.52 -0.26
CA ARG A 129 12.66 3.92 -0.04
C ARG A 129 12.14 4.89 -1.11
N GLY A 130 12.95 5.88 -1.50
CA GLY A 130 12.54 6.88 -2.50
C GLY A 130 12.38 6.24 -3.87
N LEU A 131 13.31 5.36 -4.25
CA LEU A 131 13.27 4.64 -5.53
C LEU A 131 12.05 3.71 -5.62
N SER A 132 11.81 2.89 -4.59
CA SER A 132 10.65 1.99 -4.56
C SER A 132 9.31 2.75 -4.55
N TRP A 133 9.23 3.88 -3.83
CA TRP A 133 8.06 4.75 -3.91
C TRP A 133 7.86 5.34 -5.31
N GLY A 134 8.93 5.86 -5.93
CA GLY A 134 8.88 6.50 -7.25
C GLY A 134 8.41 5.58 -8.37
N VAL A 135 8.84 4.30 -8.38
CA VAL A 135 8.39 3.31 -9.37
C VAL A 135 6.88 3.10 -9.30
N ALA A 136 6.33 2.87 -8.10
CA ALA A 136 4.89 2.68 -7.94
C ALA A 136 4.09 3.95 -8.30
N TYR A 137 4.60 5.11 -7.90
CA TYR A 137 3.96 6.39 -8.17
C TYR A 137 3.91 6.70 -9.67
N ALA A 138 5.02 6.55 -10.39
CA ALA A 138 5.10 6.78 -11.82
C ALA A 138 4.19 5.83 -12.62
N ALA A 139 4.17 4.54 -12.27
CA ALA A 139 3.28 3.57 -12.91
C ALA A 139 1.79 3.92 -12.69
N THR A 140 1.43 4.32 -11.47
CA THR A 140 0.05 4.75 -11.13
C THR A 140 -0.34 6.02 -11.89
N ALA A 141 0.57 7.01 -11.96
CA ALA A 141 0.36 8.24 -12.71
C ALA A 141 0.20 7.99 -14.22
N TYR A 142 1.01 7.08 -14.80
CA TYR A 142 0.87 6.67 -16.19
C TYR A 142 -0.53 6.11 -16.49
N MET A 143 -1.00 5.16 -15.65
CA MET A 143 -2.35 4.60 -15.79
C MET A 143 -3.43 5.68 -15.65
N ALA A 144 -3.24 6.63 -14.73
CA ALA A 144 -4.16 7.75 -14.54
C ALA A 144 -4.29 8.63 -15.78
N VAL A 145 -3.16 9.08 -16.32
CA VAL A 145 -3.14 9.93 -17.53
C VAL A 145 -3.72 9.18 -18.72
N LYS A 146 -3.33 7.92 -18.94
CA LYS A 146 -3.86 7.13 -20.07
C LYS A 146 -5.37 6.91 -19.97
N THR A 147 -5.87 6.66 -18.77
CA THR A 147 -7.30 6.49 -18.53
C THR A 147 -8.05 7.80 -18.77
N ALA A 148 -7.57 8.92 -18.23
CA ALA A 148 -8.18 10.23 -18.42
C ALA A 148 -8.24 10.62 -19.91
N LEU A 149 -7.16 10.40 -20.67
CA LEU A 149 -7.11 10.70 -22.10
C LEU A 149 -7.99 9.79 -22.95
N TYR A 150 -8.28 8.56 -22.51
CA TYR A 150 -9.15 7.64 -23.23
C TYR A 150 -10.63 8.02 -23.13
N PHE A 151 -11.04 8.61 -21.99
CA PHE A 151 -12.44 8.97 -21.71
C PHE A 151 -12.76 10.47 -21.91
N LEU A 152 -11.77 11.28 -22.31
CA LEU A 152 -11.97 12.66 -22.76
C LEU A 152 -12.56 12.69 -24.17
#